data_AF-A0A818TL23-F1
#
_entry.id   AF-A0A818TL23-F1
#
_cell.length_a   1.000
_cell.length_b   1.000
_cell.length_c   1.000
_cell.angle_alpha   90.00
_cell.angle_beta   90.00
_cell.angle_gamma   90.00
#
_symmetry.space_group_name_H-M   'P 1'
#
loop_
_entity.id
_entity.type
_entity.pdbx_description
1 polymer ?
#
loop_
_entity_poly.entity_id
_entity_poly.type
_entity_poly.pdbx_seq_one_letter_code
_entity_poly.pdbx_strand_id
1 'polypeptide(L)'
;MLIPNFERQFVAQSSIRTVVPQLASDLPGFLLKLALTICMTSAWRTISHYSVYNSPRITPLAKFIAPECLVVLGEVASIGSNATDEMVSKHIACLIREDAEALMPNESIIVAQALVEKTPNDDMPLVRIIFHLDTEQKCIDFLTRYSQLACAAFLPPMLEHGFCFEAHGQNTLARFDRHTGQLIGFAIRDFGGIGIHREQFESTTPFKLDVLPGSCIVTDDIMEVYMKLFHCLIQNHMNRLVRALDLHYLRKGWTIVRKAVEKYITATSPAANAWLKETVPLKAFLKMKLADKYRDYIYCETPNVLALAEKDEEK
;
A
#
# COMPACT_ATOMS: atom_id res chain seq x y z
N MET A 1 -5.78 3.88 -36.33
CA MET A 1 -5.74 2.55 -36.98
C MET A 1 -5.95 1.53 -35.87
N LEU A 2 -7.11 0.90 -35.76
CA LEU A 2 -7.27 -0.25 -34.87
C LEU A 2 -6.47 -1.40 -35.50
N ILE A 3 -5.57 -2.03 -34.74
CA ILE A 3 -4.84 -3.21 -35.22
C ILE A 3 -5.88 -4.34 -35.31
N PRO A 4 -6.27 -4.80 -36.51
CA PRO A 4 -7.21 -5.90 -36.63
C PRO A 4 -6.55 -7.15 -36.03
N ASN A 5 -7.28 -7.87 -35.18
CA ASN A 5 -6.88 -9.17 -34.61
C ASN A 5 -5.65 -9.17 -33.68
N PHE A 6 -5.49 -8.15 -32.81
CA PHE A 6 -4.59 -8.29 -31.66
C PHE A 6 -5.26 -9.09 -30.55
N GLU A 7 -5.10 -10.41 -30.59
CA GLU A 7 -5.51 -11.32 -29.53
C GLU A 7 -4.28 -11.82 -28.77
N ARG A 8 -4.30 -11.70 -27.44
CA ARG A 8 -3.26 -12.17 -26.52
C ARG A 8 -3.92 -12.66 -25.24
N GLN A 9 -3.31 -13.65 -24.60
CA GLN A 9 -3.82 -14.23 -23.36
C GLN A 9 -3.19 -13.53 -22.15
N PHE A 10 -4.03 -13.13 -21.21
CA PHE A 10 -3.61 -12.52 -19.97
C PHE A 10 -4.30 -13.19 -18.78
N VAL A 11 -3.62 -13.21 -17.63
CA VAL A 11 -4.14 -13.71 -16.35
C VAL A 11 -4.39 -12.55 -15.40
N ALA A 12 -5.56 -12.54 -14.77
CA ALA A 12 -5.91 -11.50 -13.80
C ALA A 12 -5.21 -11.70 -12.45
N GLN A 13 -4.74 -10.60 -11.86
CA GLN A 13 -4.26 -10.54 -10.48
C GLN A 13 -5.43 -10.30 -9.50
N SER A 14 -5.13 -10.20 -8.20
CA SER A 14 -6.13 -10.02 -7.13
C SER A 14 -7.02 -8.77 -7.26
N SER A 15 -6.62 -7.78 -8.06
CA SER A 15 -7.45 -6.61 -8.37
C SER A 15 -8.49 -6.86 -9.48
N ILE A 16 -8.45 -8.03 -10.12
CA ILE A 16 -9.24 -8.50 -11.29
C ILE A 16 -8.96 -7.72 -12.58
N ARG A 17 -8.72 -6.41 -12.48
CA ARG A 17 -8.49 -5.50 -13.60
C ARG A 17 -7.01 -5.27 -13.93
N THR A 18 -6.11 -5.83 -13.13
CA THR A 18 -4.67 -5.82 -13.42
C THR A 18 -4.33 -7.19 -13.97
N VAL A 19 -3.84 -7.23 -15.21
CA VAL A 19 -3.64 -8.44 -15.97
C VAL A 19 -2.18 -8.57 -16.40
N VAL A 20 -1.63 -9.77 -16.27
CA VAL A 20 -0.26 -10.13 -16.61
C VAL A 20 -0.30 -10.96 -17.90
N PRO A 21 0.56 -10.70 -18.88
CA PRO A 21 0.58 -11.51 -20.09
C PRO A 21 0.95 -12.96 -19.76
N GLN A 22 0.26 -13.93 -20.37
CA GLN A 22 0.59 -15.35 -20.16
C GLN A 22 1.96 -15.71 -20.77
N LEU A 23 2.35 -15.03 -21.84
CA LEU A 23 3.70 -15.08 -22.40
C LEU A 23 4.42 -13.76 -22.12
N ALA A 24 5.51 -13.80 -21.37
CA ALA A 24 6.30 -12.61 -21.04
C ALA A 24 6.75 -11.82 -22.28
N SER A 25 6.91 -12.48 -23.44
CA SER A 25 7.26 -11.83 -24.71
C SER A 25 6.17 -10.90 -25.27
N ASP A 26 4.91 -11.05 -24.85
CA ASP A 26 3.80 -10.21 -25.35
C ASP A 26 3.84 -8.81 -24.77
N LEU A 27 4.33 -8.67 -23.54
CA LEU A 27 4.55 -7.38 -22.88
C LEU A 27 5.75 -7.49 -21.91
N PRO A 28 6.99 -7.48 -22.44
CA PRO A 28 8.18 -7.75 -21.65
C PRO A 28 8.38 -6.74 -20.53
N GLY A 29 8.37 -7.22 -19.29
CA GLY A 29 8.64 -6.41 -18.10
C GLY A 29 7.48 -5.52 -17.64
N PHE A 30 6.30 -5.64 -18.24
CA PHE A 30 5.14 -4.84 -17.85
C PHE A 30 3.85 -5.65 -17.80
N LEU A 31 2.87 -5.06 -17.12
CA LEU A 31 1.52 -5.55 -16.97
C LEU A 31 0.52 -4.43 -17.26
N LEU A 32 -0.74 -4.79 -17.49
CA LEU A 32 -1.80 -3.83 -17.83
C LEU A 32 -2.78 -3.67 -16.66
N LYS A 33 -3.11 -2.43 -16.30
CA LYS A 33 -4.22 -2.10 -15.39
C LYS A 33 -5.32 -1.43 -16.20
N LEU A 34 -6.45 -2.11 -16.33
CA LEU A 34 -7.55 -1.73 -17.20
C LEU A 34 -8.70 -1.10 -16.42
N ALA A 35 -9.42 -0.17 -17.05
CA ALA A 35 -10.73 0.24 -16.55
C ALA A 35 -11.71 -0.93 -16.71
N LEU A 36 -12.41 -1.27 -15.64
CA LEU A 36 -13.39 -2.36 -15.61
C LEU A 36 -14.65 -1.90 -14.89
N THR A 37 -15.78 -1.94 -15.58
CA THR A 37 -17.08 -1.44 -15.08
C THR A 37 -17.74 -2.46 -14.15
N ILE A 38 -17.08 -2.78 -13.04
CA ILE A 38 -17.60 -3.61 -11.97
C ILE A 38 -17.45 -2.88 -10.64
N CYS A 39 -18.39 -3.11 -9.73
CA CYS A 39 -18.24 -2.71 -8.34
C CYS A 39 -17.59 -3.86 -7.58
N MET A 40 -16.44 -3.61 -6.97
CA MET A 40 -15.84 -4.55 -6.02
C MET A 40 -15.66 -3.84 -4.69
N THR A 41 -16.07 -4.52 -3.61
CA THR A 41 -16.19 -3.97 -2.26
C THR A 41 -17.18 -2.81 -2.17
N SER A 42 -16.69 -1.58 -2.33
CA SER A 42 -17.48 -0.33 -2.26
C SER A 42 -17.12 0.66 -3.37
N ALA A 43 -16.31 0.26 -4.36
CA ALA A 43 -15.83 1.17 -5.40
C ALA A 43 -15.92 0.55 -6.80
N TRP A 44 -16.23 1.41 -7.76
CA TRP A 44 -16.14 1.09 -9.18
C TRP A 44 -14.69 0.91 -9.60
N ARG A 45 -14.43 -0.14 -10.38
CA ARG A 45 -13.10 -0.50 -10.88
C ARG A 45 -12.71 0.24 -12.16
N THR A 46 -13.11 1.50 -12.26
CA THR A 46 -12.73 2.49 -13.28
C THR A 46 -11.35 3.12 -13.02
N ILE A 47 -10.77 3.79 -14.00
CA ILE A 47 -9.51 4.56 -13.84
C ILE A 47 -9.82 6.02 -14.14
N SER A 48 -9.63 6.91 -13.17
CA SER A 48 -9.93 8.33 -13.36
C SER A 48 -8.96 8.99 -14.34
N HIS A 49 -9.40 10.08 -14.97
CA HIS A 49 -8.54 10.91 -15.80
C HIS A 49 -7.34 11.48 -14.99
N TYR A 50 -7.52 11.72 -13.68
CA TYR A 50 -6.43 12.01 -12.74
C TYR A 50 -5.37 10.92 -12.74
N SER A 51 -5.74 9.65 -12.55
CA SER A 51 -4.78 8.54 -12.56
C SER A 51 -4.10 8.39 -13.93
N VAL A 52 -4.83 8.57 -15.03
CA VAL A 52 -4.24 8.55 -16.39
C VAL A 52 -3.16 9.61 -16.51
N TYR A 53 -3.41 10.86 -16.10
CA TYR A 53 -2.41 11.92 -16.25
C TYR A 53 -1.26 11.82 -15.23
N ASN A 54 -1.58 11.59 -13.95
CA ASN A 54 -0.65 11.73 -12.84
C ASN A 54 0.30 10.53 -12.72
N SER A 55 -0.17 9.31 -12.93
CA SER A 55 0.60 8.11 -12.60
C SER A 55 1.98 8.02 -13.28
N PRO A 56 2.12 8.28 -14.61
CA PRO A 56 3.44 8.32 -15.26
C PRO A 56 4.36 9.42 -14.73
N ARG A 57 3.80 10.56 -14.32
CA ARG A 57 4.55 11.72 -13.81
C ARG A 57 4.99 11.55 -12.37
N ILE A 58 4.20 10.85 -11.56
CA ILE A 58 4.55 10.52 -10.18
C ILE A 58 5.59 9.40 -10.12
N THR A 59 5.60 8.47 -11.07
CA THR A 59 6.55 7.34 -11.09
C THR A 59 8.01 7.74 -10.82
N PRO A 60 8.64 8.67 -11.56
CA PRO A 60 10.03 9.06 -11.30
C PRO A 60 10.22 9.72 -9.93
N LEU A 61 9.23 10.48 -9.45
CA LEU A 61 9.26 11.13 -8.14
C LEU A 61 9.24 10.10 -7.01
N ALA A 62 8.34 9.12 -7.11
CA ALA A 62 8.20 8.03 -6.16
C ALA A 62 9.48 7.17 -6.12
N LYS A 63 10.10 6.91 -7.27
CA LYS A 63 11.39 6.19 -7.35
C LYS A 63 12.55 6.97 -6.72
N PHE A 64 12.56 8.29 -6.87
CA PHE A 64 13.62 9.15 -6.31
C PHE A 64 13.64 9.13 -4.78
N ILE A 65 12.47 9.19 -4.14
CA ILE A 65 12.35 9.22 -2.67
C ILE A 65 12.34 7.83 -2.03
N ALA A 66 12.30 6.76 -2.82
CA ALA A 66 12.21 5.41 -2.29
C ALA A 66 13.53 4.99 -1.64
N PRO A 67 13.53 4.54 -0.38
CA PRO A 67 14.74 4.01 0.24
C PRO A 67 15.16 2.69 -0.41
N GLU A 68 16.41 2.25 -0.21
CA GLU A 68 16.96 1.04 -0.85
C GLU A 68 16.13 -0.23 -0.62
N CYS A 69 15.49 -0.34 0.55
CA CYS A 69 14.65 -1.49 0.89
C CYS A 69 13.24 -1.45 0.24
N LEU A 70 12.93 -0.42 -0.55
CA LEU A 70 11.64 -0.24 -1.23
C LEU A 70 11.81 -0.14 -2.76
N VAL A 71 11.23 -1.08 -3.49
CA VAL A 71 11.15 -1.03 -4.96
C VAL A 71 9.78 -0.47 -5.38
N VAL A 72 9.78 0.60 -6.15
CA VAL A 72 8.54 1.18 -6.70
C VAL A 72 8.24 0.57 -8.05
N LEU A 73 7.11 -0.15 -8.15
CA LEU A 73 6.58 -0.70 -9.39
C LEU A 73 5.79 0.41 -10.11
N GLY A 74 6.50 1.13 -10.98
CA GLY A 74 6.02 2.34 -11.64
C GLY A 74 4.87 2.10 -12.61
N GLU A 75 3.92 3.02 -12.65
CA GLU A 75 2.89 3.12 -13.68
C GLU A 75 3.42 4.05 -14.79
N VAL A 76 4.30 3.52 -15.64
CA VAL A 76 5.20 4.29 -16.53
C VAL A 76 4.53 4.90 -17.75
N ALA A 77 3.36 4.40 -18.15
CA ALA A 77 2.61 4.92 -19.28
C ALA A 77 1.11 4.73 -19.06
N SER A 78 0.31 5.55 -19.73
CA SER A 78 -1.13 5.55 -19.59
C SER A 78 -1.80 5.98 -20.89
N ILE A 79 -3.04 5.52 -21.08
CA ILE A 79 -3.94 5.98 -22.11
C ILE A 79 -5.35 6.05 -21.54
N GLY A 80 -6.10 7.08 -21.90
CA GLY A 80 -7.48 7.28 -21.48
C GLY A 80 -8.30 7.92 -22.60
N SER A 81 -9.61 7.81 -22.48
CA SER A 81 -10.54 8.53 -23.36
C SER A 81 -10.37 10.04 -23.23
N ASN A 82 -10.49 10.74 -24.35
CA ASN A 82 -10.54 12.20 -24.43
C ASN A 82 -11.97 12.76 -24.26
N ALA A 83 -12.94 11.92 -23.86
CA ALA A 83 -14.29 12.38 -23.57
C ALA A 83 -14.27 13.44 -22.46
N THR A 84 -15.01 14.53 -22.68
CA THR A 84 -15.09 15.65 -21.73
C THR A 84 -15.88 15.29 -20.47
N ASP A 85 -16.81 14.34 -20.57
CA ASP A 85 -17.53 13.81 -19.41
C ASP A 85 -16.65 12.82 -18.63
N GLU A 86 -16.26 13.20 -17.42
CA GLU A 86 -15.48 12.36 -16.51
C GLU A 86 -16.17 11.03 -16.17
N MET A 87 -17.50 11.00 -16.15
CA MET A 87 -18.27 9.80 -15.89
C MET A 87 -18.20 8.82 -17.05
N VAL A 88 -17.88 9.27 -18.25
CA VAL A 88 -17.64 8.43 -19.43
C VAL A 88 -16.16 8.08 -19.53
N SER A 89 -15.27 9.08 -19.41
CA SER A 89 -13.84 8.90 -19.67
C SER A 89 -13.20 7.84 -18.77
N LYS A 90 -13.66 7.76 -17.51
CA LYS A 90 -13.12 6.81 -16.52
C LYS A 90 -13.37 5.32 -16.84
N HIS A 91 -14.29 5.02 -17.77
CA HIS A 91 -14.60 3.65 -18.18
C HIS A 91 -13.73 3.15 -19.33
N ILE A 92 -12.94 4.02 -19.97
CA ILE A 92 -12.05 3.67 -21.07
C ILE A 92 -10.67 4.23 -20.77
N ALA A 93 -9.86 3.44 -20.08
CA ALA A 93 -8.50 3.79 -19.72
C ALA A 93 -7.65 2.53 -19.43
N CYS A 94 -6.34 2.67 -19.62
CA CYS A 94 -5.35 1.64 -19.37
C CYS A 94 -4.06 2.29 -18.84
N LEU A 95 -3.45 1.66 -17.84
CA LEU A 95 -2.10 2.00 -17.35
C LEU A 95 -1.17 0.83 -17.62
N ILE A 96 0.06 1.13 -18.05
CA ILE A 96 1.16 0.19 -18.16
C ILE A 96 1.96 0.30 -16.86
N ARG A 97 2.12 -0.82 -16.15
CA ARG A 97 2.87 -0.88 -14.89
C ARG A 97 4.03 -1.85 -15.02
N GLU A 98 5.15 -1.55 -14.38
CA GLU A 98 6.29 -2.46 -14.28
C GLU A 98 5.90 -3.75 -13.55
N ASP A 99 6.40 -4.87 -14.07
CA ASP A 99 6.20 -6.19 -13.48
C ASP A 99 7.25 -6.48 -12.41
N ALA A 100 6.79 -6.96 -11.25
CA ALA A 100 7.64 -7.26 -10.11
C ALA A 100 8.58 -8.43 -10.42
N GLU A 101 8.08 -9.48 -11.08
CA GLU A 101 8.88 -10.67 -11.41
C GLU A 101 9.99 -10.35 -12.42
N ALA A 102 9.71 -9.43 -13.35
CA ALA A 102 10.71 -8.98 -14.31
C ALA A 102 11.76 -8.04 -13.70
N LEU A 103 11.37 -7.16 -12.77
CA LEU A 103 12.30 -6.24 -12.10
C LEU A 103 13.19 -6.94 -11.05
N MET A 104 12.70 -8.01 -10.44
CA MET A 104 13.40 -8.71 -9.35
C MET A 104 13.41 -10.23 -9.59
N PRO A 105 14.03 -10.72 -10.68
CA PRO A 105 13.95 -12.13 -11.11
C PRO A 105 14.63 -13.12 -10.16
N ASN A 106 15.51 -12.62 -9.29
CA ASN A 106 16.27 -13.42 -8.32
C ASN A 106 15.67 -13.39 -6.90
N GLU A 107 14.55 -12.70 -6.70
CA GLU A 107 13.87 -12.60 -5.42
C GLU A 107 12.55 -13.38 -5.43
N SER A 108 12.12 -13.81 -4.26
CA SER A 108 10.78 -14.35 -4.05
C SER A 108 9.85 -13.22 -3.61
N ILE A 109 8.79 -12.97 -4.37
CA ILE A 109 7.91 -11.82 -4.15
C ILE A 109 6.51 -12.33 -3.78
N ILE A 110 5.99 -11.87 -2.64
CA ILE A 110 4.67 -12.28 -2.16
C ILE A 110 3.83 -11.04 -1.87
N VAL A 111 2.62 -10.96 -2.42
CA VAL A 111 1.67 -9.90 -2.04
C VAL A 111 1.40 -10.00 -0.54
N ALA A 112 1.64 -8.94 0.21
CA ALA A 112 1.62 -8.98 1.68
C ALA A 112 0.27 -9.43 2.25
N GLN A 113 -0.83 -9.09 1.58
CA GLN A 113 -2.15 -9.58 1.95
C GLN A 113 -2.27 -11.12 1.85
N ALA A 114 -1.60 -11.76 0.89
CA ALA A 114 -1.69 -13.22 0.74
C ALA A 114 -1.07 -13.96 1.93
N LEU A 115 -0.06 -13.38 2.59
CA LEU A 115 0.59 -13.95 3.77
C LEU A 115 -0.39 -14.18 4.93
N VAL A 116 -1.41 -13.34 5.07
CA VAL A 116 -2.35 -13.38 6.20
C VAL A 116 -3.64 -14.12 5.88
N GLU A 117 -3.79 -14.64 4.65
CA GLU A 117 -4.93 -15.47 4.28
C GLU A 117 -4.76 -16.91 4.81
N LYS A 118 -5.87 -17.63 4.86
CA LYS A 118 -5.96 -19.04 5.25
C LYS A 118 -6.33 -19.89 4.05
N THR A 119 -6.04 -21.18 4.09
CA THR A 119 -6.56 -22.11 3.08
C THR A 119 -7.98 -22.58 3.47
N PRO A 120 -8.80 -23.07 2.53
CA PRO A 120 -10.13 -23.58 2.88
C PRO A 120 -10.13 -24.75 3.86
N ASN A 121 -9.01 -25.48 3.95
CA ASN A 121 -8.89 -26.71 4.73
C ASN A 121 -8.04 -26.56 6.00
N ASP A 122 -7.38 -25.41 6.20
CA ASP A 122 -6.49 -25.16 7.32
C ASP A 122 -6.73 -23.75 7.88
N ASP A 123 -7.03 -23.70 9.17
CA ASP A 123 -7.24 -22.46 9.90
C ASP A 123 -5.94 -21.71 10.21
N MET A 124 -4.78 -22.33 9.99
CA MET A 124 -3.48 -21.69 10.14
C MET A 124 -3.22 -20.70 8.98
N PRO A 125 -2.84 -19.44 9.29
CA PRO A 125 -2.49 -18.47 8.26
C PRO A 125 -1.26 -18.88 7.45
N LEU A 126 -1.27 -18.56 6.15
CA LEU A 126 -0.23 -18.95 5.19
C LEU A 126 1.18 -18.53 5.62
N VAL A 127 1.35 -17.37 6.25
CA VAL A 127 2.64 -16.91 6.78
C VAL A 127 3.25 -17.89 7.78
N ARG A 128 2.43 -18.54 8.62
CA ARG A 128 2.92 -19.52 9.58
C ARG A 128 3.33 -20.82 8.91
N ILE A 129 2.55 -21.25 7.91
CA ILE A 129 2.80 -22.46 7.14
C ILE A 129 4.06 -22.32 6.29
N ILE A 130 4.14 -21.27 5.46
CA ILE A 130 5.22 -21.06 4.48
C ILE A 130 6.57 -20.86 5.15
N PHE A 131 6.60 -20.16 6.28
CA PHE A 131 7.85 -19.83 7.00
C PHE A 131 8.08 -20.70 8.24
N HIS A 132 7.30 -21.77 8.44
CA HIS A 132 7.42 -22.70 9.57
C HIS A 132 7.49 -21.98 10.93
N LEU A 133 6.56 -21.05 11.17
CA LEU A 133 6.47 -20.25 12.40
C LEU A 133 5.69 -21.00 13.48
N ASP A 134 6.27 -22.12 13.91
CA ASP A 134 5.62 -23.09 14.80
C ASP A 134 5.70 -22.71 16.28
N THR A 135 6.51 -21.69 16.62
CA THR A 135 6.70 -21.21 17.98
C THR A 135 6.42 -19.71 18.08
N GLU A 136 6.02 -19.25 19.26
CA GLU A 136 5.79 -17.82 19.52
C GLU A 136 7.06 -17.00 19.24
N GLN A 137 8.25 -17.51 19.61
CA GLN A 137 9.52 -16.81 19.36
C GLN A 137 9.78 -16.61 17.86
N LYS A 138 9.53 -17.62 17.01
CA LYS A 138 9.66 -17.48 15.55
C LYS A 138 8.69 -16.42 15.01
N CYS A 139 7.46 -16.38 15.51
CA CYS A 139 6.47 -15.34 15.15
C CYS A 139 6.96 -13.94 15.56
N ILE A 140 7.53 -13.80 16.76
CA ILE A 140 8.10 -12.55 17.28
C ILE A 140 9.27 -12.08 16.41
N ASP A 141 10.19 -12.99 16.07
CA ASP A 141 11.37 -12.67 15.26
C ASP A 141 10.95 -12.23 13.84
N PHE A 142 9.99 -12.95 13.24
CA PHE A 142 9.41 -12.58 11.95
C PHE A 142 8.75 -11.20 11.99
N LEU A 143 7.87 -10.95 12.98
CA LEU A 143 7.19 -9.66 13.12
C LEU A 143 8.18 -8.52 13.38
N THR A 144 9.23 -8.77 14.15
CA THR A 144 10.28 -7.78 14.44
C THR A 144 10.99 -7.37 13.15
N ARG A 145 11.47 -8.33 12.38
CA ARG A 145 12.11 -8.09 11.08
C ARG A 145 11.16 -7.38 10.11
N TYR A 146 9.92 -7.84 10.03
CA TYR A 146 8.89 -7.26 9.16
C TYR A 146 8.60 -5.80 9.52
N SER A 147 8.39 -5.52 10.80
CA SER A 147 8.07 -4.17 11.29
C SER A 147 9.22 -3.20 11.04
N GLN A 148 10.47 -3.63 11.28
CA GLN A 148 11.66 -2.83 11.04
C GLN A 148 11.80 -2.46 9.56
N LEU A 149 11.69 -3.44 8.66
CA LEU A 149 11.77 -3.18 7.23
C LEU A 149 10.58 -2.36 6.71
N ALA A 150 9.38 -2.58 7.23
CA ALA A 150 8.20 -1.84 6.80
C ALA A 150 8.29 -0.37 7.20
N CYS A 151 8.76 -0.09 8.42
CA CYS A 151 9.03 1.27 8.87
C CYS A 151 10.16 1.91 8.04
N ALA A 152 11.25 1.18 7.79
CA ALA A 152 12.35 1.65 6.96
C ALA A 152 11.94 1.95 5.50
N ALA A 153 10.98 1.20 4.96
CA ALA A 153 10.51 1.39 3.60
C ALA A 153 9.55 2.58 3.46
N PHE A 154 8.62 2.75 4.40
CA PHE A 154 7.47 3.64 4.19
C PHE A 154 7.47 4.92 5.04
N LEU A 155 8.19 4.97 6.17
CA LEU A 155 8.23 6.18 7.00
C LEU A 155 9.14 7.28 6.43
N PRO A 156 10.35 7.00 5.91
CA PRO A 156 11.21 8.07 5.40
C PRO A 156 10.57 8.92 4.29
N PRO A 157 9.94 8.35 3.23
CA PRO A 157 9.25 9.15 2.22
C PRO A 157 8.18 10.09 2.79
N MET A 158 7.46 9.61 3.82
CA MET A 158 6.40 10.38 4.46
C MET A 158 6.95 11.50 5.34
N LEU A 159 7.94 11.19 6.18
CA LEU A 159 8.48 12.12 7.18
C LEU A 159 9.37 13.17 6.54
N GLU A 160 10.20 12.78 5.57
CA GLU A 160 11.20 13.66 4.96
C GLU A 160 10.58 14.45 3.81
N HIS A 161 9.76 13.81 2.97
CA HIS A 161 9.26 14.43 1.73
C HIS A 161 7.76 14.73 1.72
N GLY A 162 7.04 14.45 2.80
CA GLY A 162 5.59 14.62 2.84
C GLY A 162 4.86 13.73 1.83
N PHE A 163 5.46 12.60 1.43
CA PHE A 163 4.90 11.67 0.45
C PHE A 163 4.59 10.33 1.10
N CYS A 164 3.32 9.90 1.11
CA CYS A 164 2.96 8.58 1.57
C CYS A 164 2.42 7.68 0.46
N PHE A 165 2.94 6.45 0.45
CA PHE A 165 2.39 5.36 -0.32
C PHE A 165 1.13 4.79 0.33
N GLU A 166 0.20 4.26 -0.47
CA GLU A 166 -0.97 3.52 0.02
C GLU A 166 -0.56 2.08 0.40
N ALA A 167 0.27 1.94 1.44
CA ALA A 167 0.97 0.71 1.82
C ALA A 167 0.09 -0.36 2.51
N HIS A 168 -1.14 -0.55 2.04
CA HIS A 168 -2.02 -1.63 2.48
C HIS A 168 -1.60 -2.97 1.85
N GLY A 169 -2.04 -4.10 2.44
CA GLY A 169 -1.54 -5.43 2.08
C GLY A 169 -1.66 -5.83 0.60
N GLN A 170 -2.64 -5.31 -0.15
CA GLN A 170 -2.78 -5.61 -1.60
C GLN A 170 -1.77 -4.85 -2.49
N ASN A 171 -1.35 -3.65 -2.08
CA ASN A 171 -0.42 -2.80 -2.84
C ASN A 171 1.03 -3.08 -2.46
N THR A 172 1.27 -3.62 -1.27
CA THR A 172 2.60 -3.98 -0.78
C THR A 172 2.94 -5.43 -1.12
N LEU A 173 4.12 -5.65 -1.67
CA LEU A 173 4.69 -6.96 -1.97
C LEU A 173 5.92 -7.15 -1.09
N ALA A 174 5.92 -8.18 -0.23
CA ALA A 174 7.07 -8.56 0.57
C ALA A 174 8.12 -9.24 -0.32
N ARG A 175 9.36 -8.78 -0.22
CA ARG A 175 10.52 -9.30 -0.98
C ARG A 175 11.35 -10.19 -0.08
N PHE A 176 11.59 -11.41 -0.53
CA PHE A 176 12.38 -12.40 0.17
C PHE A 176 13.58 -12.82 -0.67
N ASP A 177 14.72 -12.98 -0.02
CA ASP A 177 15.87 -13.61 -0.65
C ASP A 177 15.53 -15.08 -0.96
N ARG A 178 15.72 -15.50 -2.22
CA ARG A 178 15.27 -16.81 -2.71
C ARG A 178 16.06 -17.98 -2.11
N HIS A 179 17.28 -17.73 -1.64
CA HIS A 179 18.16 -18.77 -1.10
C HIS A 179 17.96 -18.97 0.40
N THR A 180 17.85 -17.87 1.15
CA THR A 180 17.75 -17.87 2.62
C THR A 180 16.31 -17.82 3.12
N GLY A 181 15.36 -17.41 2.27
CA GLY A 181 13.97 -17.17 2.65
C GLY A 181 13.78 -15.95 3.56
N GLN A 182 14.82 -15.14 3.79
CA GLN A 182 14.74 -13.98 4.67
C GLN A 182 14.04 -12.81 3.97
N LEU A 183 13.22 -12.08 4.73
CA LEU A 183 12.64 -10.82 4.27
C LEU A 183 13.76 -9.78 4.09
N ILE A 184 13.87 -9.21 2.90
CA ILE A 184 14.89 -8.23 2.52
C ILE A 184 14.33 -6.82 2.26
N GLY A 185 13.02 -6.71 2.00
CA GLY A 185 12.38 -5.42 1.80
C GLY A 185 10.97 -5.54 1.25
N PHE A 186 10.52 -4.49 0.59
CA PHE A 186 9.20 -4.41 -0.02
C PHE A 186 9.25 -3.88 -1.44
N ALA A 187 8.25 -4.23 -2.22
CA ALA A 187 7.87 -3.50 -3.42
C ALA A 187 6.47 -2.90 -3.24
N ILE A 188 6.22 -1.76 -3.85
CA ILE A 188 4.95 -1.04 -3.76
C ILE A 188 4.41 -0.73 -5.15
N ARG A 189 3.10 -0.84 -5.32
CA ARG A 189 2.38 -0.51 -6.56
C ARG A 189 1.13 0.31 -6.27
N ASP A 190 0.57 0.86 -7.36
CA ASP A 190 -0.65 1.67 -7.39
C ASP A 190 -0.48 3.08 -6.82
N PHE A 191 -0.70 4.07 -7.69
CA PHE A 191 -0.61 5.49 -7.32
C PHE A 191 -1.97 6.17 -7.17
N GLY A 192 -3.07 5.41 -7.27
CA GLY A 192 -4.43 5.97 -7.18
C GLY A 192 -4.78 6.52 -5.80
N GLY A 193 -4.13 6.05 -4.75
CA GLY A 193 -4.44 6.40 -3.36
C GLY A 193 -3.33 7.09 -2.58
N ILE A 194 -2.18 7.41 -3.19
CA ILE A 194 -1.04 8.07 -2.50
C ILE A 194 -1.44 9.44 -1.93
N GLY A 195 -0.64 9.96 -0.99
CA GLY A 195 -0.79 11.32 -0.47
C GLY A 195 0.51 12.09 -0.59
N ILE A 196 0.43 13.34 -1.03
CA ILE A 196 1.58 14.23 -1.22
C ILE A 196 1.25 15.59 -0.64
N HIS A 197 2.02 16.01 0.35
CA HIS A 197 1.99 17.38 0.85
C HIS A 197 2.86 18.26 -0.06
N ARG A 198 2.23 19.15 -0.84
CA ARG A 198 2.90 19.87 -1.93
C ARG A 198 4.10 20.68 -1.45
N GLU A 199 3.89 21.50 -0.42
CA GLU A 199 4.93 22.42 0.07
C GLU A 199 6.17 21.65 0.57
N GLN A 200 5.98 20.60 1.36
CA GLN A 200 7.09 19.79 1.86
C GLN A 200 7.79 19.02 0.73
N PHE A 201 7.04 18.44 -0.20
CA PHE A 201 7.63 17.68 -1.30
C PHE A 201 8.50 18.58 -2.20
N GLU A 202 7.99 19.75 -2.59
CA GLU A 202 8.71 20.66 -3.48
C GLU A 202 9.84 21.43 -2.79
N SER A 203 9.86 21.51 -1.45
CA SER A 203 10.96 22.12 -0.69
C SER A 203 12.09 21.15 -0.36
N THR A 204 11.81 19.84 -0.37
CA THR A 204 12.79 18.79 0.01
C THR A 204 13.29 17.97 -1.19
N THR A 205 12.76 18.22 -2.39
CA THR A 205 13.16 17.56 -3.63
C THR A 205 13.43 18.59 -4.73
N PRO A 206 14.23 18.25 -5.76
CA PRO A 206 14.46 19.15 -6.90
C PRO A 206 13.28 19.23 -7.87
N PHE A 207 12.15 18.58 -7.56
CA PHE A 207 11.04 18.40 -8.49
C PHE A 207 9.86 19.32 -8.18
N LYS A 208 9.12 19.66 -9.24
CA LYS A 208 7.81 20.29 -9.14
C LYS A 208 6.71 19.28 -9.43
N LEU A 209 5.63 19.34 -8.65
CA LEU A 209 4.51 18.41 -8.82
C LEU A 209 3.66 18.82 -10.03
N ASP A 210 3.86 18.13 -11.15
CA ASP A 210 3.00 18.16 -12.33
C ASP A 210 1.85 17.14 -12.16
N VAL A 211 0.76 17.61 -11.56
CA VAL A 211 -0.48 16.84 -11.38
C VAL A 211 -1.68 17.68 -11.83
N LEU A 212 -2.75 17.03 -12.26
CA LEU A 212 -3.97 17.75 -12.61
C LEU A 212 -4.57 18.49 -11.40
N PRO A 213 -5.06 19.73 -11.58
CA PRO A 213 -5.76 20.47 -10.53
C PRO A 213 -6.96 19.69 -9.99
N GLY A 214 -7.16 19.68 -8.67
CA GLY A 214 -8.25 18.93 -8.03
C GLY A 214 -7.95 17.44 -7.80
N SER A 215 -6.73 16.98 -8.11
CA SER A 215 -6.30 15.60 -7.81
C SER A 215 -6.32 15.33 -6.30
N CYS A 216 -6.97 14.23 -5.88
CA CYS A 216 -7.06 13.81 -4.48
C CYS A 216 -5.76 13.23 -3.89
N ILE A 217 -4.69 13.18 -4.69
CA ILE A 217 -3.38 12.69 -4.23
C ILE A 217 -2.52 13.81 -3.63
N VAL A 218 -2.88 15.08 -3.86
CA VAL A 218 -2.18 16.24 -3.32
C VAL A 218 -3.04 16.92 -2.27
N THR A 219 -2.40 17.32 -1.17
CA THR A 219 -3.03 18.00 -0.05
C THR A 219 -2.13 19.12 0.46
N ASP A 220 -2.75 20.13 1.08
CA ASP A 220 -2.07 21.20 1.80
C ASP A 220 -2.04 20.93 3.32
N ASP A 221 -2.63 19.82 3.76
CA ASP A 221 -2.58 19.37 5.16
C ASP A 221 -1.70 18.11 5.29
N ILE A 222 -0.50 18.30 5.87
CA ILE A 222 0.43 17.20 6.15
C ILE A 222 -0.17 16.12 7.06
N MET A 223 -1.14 16.46 7.92
CA MET A 223 -1.81 15.48 8.78
C MET A 223 -2.59 14.44 7.98
N GLU A 224 -3.14 14.81 6.82
CA GLU A 224 -3.81 13.85 5.94
C GLU A 224 -2.82 12.81 5.40
N VAL A 225 -1.58 13.22 5.08
CA VAL A 225 -0.51 12.32 4.63
C VAL A 225 -0.16 11.33 5.75
N TYR A 226 0.05 11.84 6.98
CA TYR A 226 0.37 11.01 8.14
C TYR A 226 -0.75 10.01 8.47
N MET A 227 -2.00 10.46 8.50
CA MET A 227 -3.14 9.60 8.82
C MET A 227 -3.44 8.59 7.71
N LYS A 228 -3.20 8.96 6.45
CA LYS A 228 -3.35 8.03 5.32
C LYS A 228 -2.37 6.87 5.42
N LEU A 229 -1.09 7.12 5.72
CA LEU A 229 -0.14 6.02 5.91
C LEU A 229 -0.47 5.22 7.17
N PHE A 230 -0.86 5.87 8.28
CA PHE A 230 -1.28 5.17 9.50
C PHE A 230 -2.40 4.18 9.22
N HIS A 231 -3.43 4.61 8.48
CA HIS A 231 -4.53 3.74 8.10
C HIS A 231 -4.06 2.55 7.26
N CYS A 232 -3.29 2.80 6.21
CA CYS A 232 -2.88 1.77 5.26
C CYS A 232 -1.88 0.79 5.88
N LEU A 233 -0.83 1.30 6.52
CA LEU A 233 0.24 0.50 7.08
C LEU A 233 -0.14 -0.11 8.42
N ILE A 234 -0.67 0.66 9.37
CA ILE A 234 -0.91 0.16 10.73
C ILE A 234 -2.27 -0.53 10.84
N GLN A 235 -3.36 0.19 10.55
CA GLN A 235 -4.72 -0.31 10.79
C GLN A 235 -5.14 -1.43 9.83
N ASN A 236 -4.73 -1.36 8.55
CA ASN A 236 -5.10 -2.35 7.54
C ASN A 236 -4.06 -3.47 7.43
N HIS A 237 -2.79 -3.12 7.25
CA HIS A 237 -1.75 -4.08 6.93
C HIS A 237 -1.16 -4.77 8.18
N MET A 238 -0.48 -4.03 9.06
CA MET A 238 0.18 -4.61 10.24
C MET A 238 -0.82 -5.26 11.20
N ASN A 239 -2.00 -4.67 11.39
CA ASN A 239 -3.07 -5.27 12.22
C ASN A 239 -3.43 -6.70 11.77
N ARG A 240 -3.54 -6.94 10.46
CA ARG A 240 -3.84 -8.29 9.95
C ARG A 240 -2.67 -9.24 10.17
N LEU A 241 -1.44 -8.78 9.99
CA LEU A 241 -0.25 -9.60 10.20
C LEU A 241 -0.07 -9.98 11.68
N VAL A 242 -0.20 -9.01 12.59
CA VAL A 242 -0.12 -9.25 14.04
C VAL A 242 -1.14 -10.30 14.48
N ARG A 243 -2.37 -10.26 13.93
CA ARG A 243 -3.41 -11.27 14.19
C ARG A 243 -3.10 -12.62 13.55
N ALA A 244 -2.56 -12.64 12.33
CA ALA A 244 -2.17 -13.88 11.65
C ALA A 244 -1.02 -14.62 12.36
N LEU A 245 -0.18 -13.88 13.08
CA LEU A 245 0.90 -14.42 13.92
C LEU A 245 0.45 -14.77 15.34
N ASP A 246 -0.83 -14.51 15.67
CA ASP A 246 -1.42 -14.69 17.01
C ASP A 246 -0.72 -13.86 18.11
N LEU A 247 -0.25 -12.65 17.76
CA LEU A 247 0.46 -11.74 18.65
C LEU A 247 -0.37 -10.51 19.06
N HIS A 248 -1.67 -10.48 18.75
CA HIS A 248 -2.55 -9.33 19.06
C HIS A 248 -3.00 -9.29 20.53
N TYR A 249 -2.94 -10.42 21.24
CA TYR A 249 -3.26 -10.49 22.66
C TYR A 249 -2.15 -9.88 23.52
N LEU A 250 -2.53 -9.33 24.67
CA LEU A 250 -1.62 -8.76 25.67
C LEU A 250 -0.61 -7.76 25.08
N ARG A 251 -0.94 -7.15 23.94
CA ARG A 251 -0.13 -6.15 23.22
C ARG A 251 1.26 -6.63 22.76
N LYS A 252 1.57 -7.93 22.81
CA LYS A 252 2.91 -8.46 22.48
C LYS A 252 3.40 -7.98 21.11
N GLY A 253 2.61 -8.21 20.07
CA GLY A 253 2.93 -7.79 18.71
C GLY A 253 2.93 -6.28 18.54
N TRP A 254 2.02 -5.58 19.21
CA TRP A 254 1.93 -4.12 19.12
C TRP A 254 3.11 -3.40 19.78
N THR A 255 3.68 -3.94 20.85
CA THR A 255 4.93 -3.45 21.44
C THR A 255 6.08 -3.55 20.43
N ILE A 256 6.15 -4.63 19.64
CA ILE A 256 7.16 -4.80 18.59
C ILE A 256 6.98 -3.76 17.48
N VAL A 257 5.76 -3.61 16.98
CA VAL A 257 5.44 -2.62 15.92
C VAL A 257 5.72 -1.21 16.42
N ARG A 258 5.31 -0.87 17.65
CA ARG A 258 5.55 0.45 18.24
C ARG A 258 7.04 0.75 18.36
N LYS A 259 7.86 -0.18 18.86
CA LYS A 259 9.31 0.00 18.93
C LYS A 259 9.94 0.30 17.57
N ALA A 260 9.46 -0.34 16.50
CA ALA A 260 9.92 -0.05 15.14
C ALA A 260 9.49 1.35 14.66
N VAL A 261 8.26 1.78 14.98
CA VAL A 261 7.75 3.12 14.68
C VAL A 261 8.50 4.21 15.44
N GLU A 262 8.76 4.02 16.73
CA GLU A 262 9.44 4.99 17.61
C GLU A 262 10.89 5.25 17.23
N LYS A 263 11.51 4.38 16.41
CA LYS A 263 12.81 4.64 15.79
C LYS A 263 12.78 5.81 14.80
N TYR A 264 11.62 6.09 14.21
CA TYR A 264 11.43 7.14 13.20
C TYR A 264 10.54 8.28 13.69
N ILE A 265 9.50 7.97 14.48
CA ILE A 265 8.54 8.93 15.02
C ILE A 265 8.76 9.03 16.53
N THR A 266 9.52 10.03 16.95
CA THR A 266 9.72 10.36 18.36
C THR A 266 8.60 11.26 18.86
N ALA A 267 8.49 11.47 20.18
CA ALA A 267 7.46 12.34 20.77
C ALA A 267 7.50 13.79 20.26
N THR A 268 8.63 14.25 19.71
CA THR A 268 8.79 15.58 19.13
C THR A 268 8.55 15.62 17.62
N SER A 269 8.41 14.48 16.95
CA SER A 269 8.11 14.42 15.53
C SER A 269 6.70 14.96 15.24
N PRO A 270 6.49 15.74 14.16
CA PRO A 270 5.15 16.21 13.78
C PRO A 270 4.12 15.08 13.65
N ALA A 271 4.55 13.92 13.14
CA ALA A 271 3.72 12.73 12.98
C ALA A 271 3.28 12.07 14.30
N ALA A 272 3.93 12.38 15.44
CA ALA A 272 3.53 11.84 16.74
C ALA A 272 2.09 12.24 17.11
N ASN A 273 1.70 13.46 16.76
CA ASN A 273 0.35 13.97 16.94
C ASN A 273 -0.71 13.25 16.08
N ALA A 274 -0.29 12.44 15.11
CA ALA A 274 -1.17 11.57 14.34
C ALA A 274 -1.11 10.12 14.84
N TRP A 275 0.09 9.60 15.13
CA TRP A 275 0.33 8.16 15.31
C TRP A 275 0.37 7.68 16.76
N LEU A 276 0.66 8.57 17.73
CA LEU A 276 0.95 8.18 19.12
C LEU A 276 -0.12 8.65 20.13
N LYS A 277 -1.22 9.24 19.65
CA LYS A 277 -2.38 9.62 20.49
C LYS A 277 -3.10 8.39 21.05
N GLU A 278 -3.84 8.56 22.15
CA GLU A 278 -4.62 7.48 22.77
C GLU A 278 -5.72 6.93 21.85
N THR A 279 -6.34 7.82 21.07
CA THR A 279 -7.34 7.46 20.06
C THR A 279 -6.91 7.97 18.68
N VAL A 280 -7.42 7.29 17.66
CA VAL A 280 -7.19 7.59 16.25
C VAL A 280 -8.49 7.41 15.46
N PRO A 281 -8.72 8.24 14.43
CA PRO A 281 -9.86 8.05 13.56
C PRO A 281 -9.65 6.81 12.69
N LEU A 282 -10.67 5.98 12.62
CA LEU A 282 -10.74 4.79 11.76
C LEU A 282 -11.82 4.98 10.70
N LYS A 283 -11.50 4.66 9.44
CA LYS A 283 -12.48 4.67 8.34
C LYS A 283 -13.59 3.65 8.60
N ALA A 284 -14.82 4.14 8.71
CA ALA A 284 -16.00 3.32 9.00
C ALA A 284 -16.62 2.80 7.69
N PHE A 285 -15.94 1.89 6.99
CA PHE A 285 -16.35 1.42 5.65
C PHE A 285 -17.80 0.92 5.56
N LEU A 286 -18.30 0.22 6.59
CA LEU A 286 -19.69 -0.22 6.61
C LEU A 286 -20.66 0.96 6.71
N LYS A 287 -20.38 1.95 7.57
CA LYS A 287 -21.20 3.17 7.67
C LYS A 287 -21.17 3.96 6.36
N MET A 288 -19.99 4.09 5.74
CA MET A 288 -19.85 4.74 4.43
C MET A 288 -20.73 4.05 3.38
N LYS A 289 -20.71 2.71 3.33
CA LYS A 289 -21.53 1.93 2.41
C LYS A 289 -23.03 2.09 2.66
N LEU A 290 -23.45 2.07 3.93
CA LEU A 290 -24.85 2.26 4.30
C LEU A 290 -25.35 3.70 4.04
N ALA A 291 -24.46 4.68 4.05
CA ALA A 291 -24.76 6.10 3.78
C ALA A 291 -24.56 6.49 2.30
N ASP A 292 -24.30 5.53 1.40
CA ASP A 292 -23.97 5.74 -0.02
C ASP A 292 -22.85 6.79 -0.27
N LYS A 293 -21.90 6.89 0.67
CA LYS A 293 -20.75 7.79 0.58
C LYS A 293 -19.59 7.08 -0.10
N TYR A 294 -19.37 7.40 -1.38
CA TYR A 294 -18.29 6.82 -2.20
C TYR A 294 -17.04 7.70 -2.30
N ARG A 295 -17.17 9.03 -2.16
CA ARG A 295 -16.06 10.01 -2.15
C ARG A 295 -15.78 10.60 -0.77
N ASP A 296 -16.80 10.67 0.08
CA ASP A 296 -16.70 11.21 1.42
C ASP A 296 -16.33 10.13 2.44
N TYR A 297 -15.40 10.44 3.33
CA TYR A 297 -15.01 9.52 4.39
C TYR A 297 -15.85 9.75 5.65
N ILE A 298 -16.37 8.66 6.23
CA ILE A 298 -16.91 8.66 7.59
C ILE A 298 -15.87 8.03 8.49
N TYR A 299 -15.48 8.74 9.55
CA TYR A 299 -14.56 8.25 10.56
C TYR A 299 -15.29 7.94 11.87
N CYS A 300 -14.72 7.03 12.65
CA CYS A 300 -15.08 6.80 14.05
C CYS A 300 -13.80 6.85 14.88
N GLU A 301 -13.85 7.52 16.03
CA GLU A 301 -12.75 7.47 16.99
C GLU A 301 -12.63 6.07 17.59
N THR A 302 -11.41 5.55 17.62
CA THR A 302 -11.10 4.21 18.14
C THR A 302 -9.82 4.24 18.98
N PRO A 303 -9.67 3.33 19.97
CA PRO A 303 -8.41 3.19 20.68
C PRO A 303 -7.26 2.92 19.70
N ASN A 304 -6.15 3.63 19.89
CA ASN A 304 -4.99 3.46 19.06
C ASN A 304 -4.24 2.18 19.45
N VAL A 305 -4.09 1.26 18.49
CA VAL A 305 -3.33 0.01 18.68
C VAL A 305 -1.85 0.25 18.99
N LEU A 306 -1.30 1.40 18.62
CA LEU A 306 0.04 1.82 19.01
C LEU A 306 0.07 2.55 20.34
N ALA A 307 -1.05 2.97 20.95
CA ALA A 307 -1.02 3.58 22.27
C ALA A 307 -0.75 2.53 23.35
N LEU A 308 0.38 2.68 24.05
CA LEU A 308 0.65 1.96 25.28
C LEU A 308 -0.08 2.72 26.39
N ALA A 309 -1.14 2.13 26.94
CA ALA A 309 -1.55 2.49 28.29
C ALA A 309 -0.61 1.73 29.25
N GLU A 310 0.18 2.44 30.05
CA GLU A 310 0.64 1.88 31.32
C GLU A 310 -0.59 1.62 32.17
N LYS A 311 -0.87 0.34 32.41
CA LYS A 311 -1.26 -0.07 33.74
C LYS A 311 -0.27 -1.14 34.11
N ASP A 312 0.56 -0.81 35.08
CA ASP A 312 1.13 -1.81 35.97
C ASP A 312 0.01 -2.82 36.29
N GLU A 313 0.16 -4.05 35.83
CA GLU A 313 -0.46 -5.16 36.53
C GLU A 313 0.35 -5.34 37.80
N GLU A 314 0.07 -4.49 38.79
CA GLU A 314 0.19 -4.88 40.19
C GLU A 314 -0.74 -6.09 40.41
N LYS A 315 -0.15 -7.29 40.32
CA LYS A 315 -0.29 -8.49 41.16
C LYS A 315 -0.25 -9.78 40.36
#